data_AF-A0A9I9E6X2-F1
#
_entry.id   AF-A0A9I9E6X2-F1
#
_cell.length_a   1.000
_cell.length_b   1.000
_cell.length_c   1.000
_cell.angle_alpha   90.00
_cell.angle_beta   90.00
_cell.angle_gamma   90.00
#
_symmetry.space_group_name_H-M   'P 1'
#
loop_
_entity.id
_entity.type
_entity.pdbx_description
1 polymer ?
#
loop_
_entity_poly.entity_id
_entity_poly.type
_entity_poly.pdbx_seq_one_letter_code
_entity_poly.pdbx_strand_id
1 'polypeptide(L)' 'MVSSSRAPKHTWTKEEEAKLVECLVELVSARGWRFDNGTFRFGYLAQLQRMMVEKLPDTNIQGSPTIDCRVKSL' A
#
# COMPACT_ATOMS: atom_id res chain seq x y z
N MET A 1 -20.65 25.80 10.28
CA MET A 1 -19.25 25.42 10.51
C MET A 1 -19.14 23.93 10.22
N VAL A 2 -18.63 23.54 9.06
CA VAL A 2 -18.38 22.11 8.79
C VAL A 2 -17.09 21.75 9.51
N SER A 3 -17.22 21.09 10.64
CA SER A 3 -16.10 20.36 11.24
C SER A 3 -15.76 19.26 10.25
N SER A 4 -14.88 19.55 9.30
CA SER A 4 -14.15 18.53 8.55
C SER A 4 -13.35 17.77 9.60
N SER A 5 -13.96 16.70 10.11
CA SER A 5 -13.30 15.68 10.91
C SER A 5 -12.19 15.13 10.04
N ARG A 6 -11.01 15.74 10.15
CA ARG A 6 -9.78 15.23 9.57
C ARG A 6 -9.62 13.85 10.19
N ALA A 7 -9.98 12.83 9.43
CA ALA A 7 -9.65 11.45 9.76
C ALA A 7 -8.18 11.46 10.19
N PRO A 8 -7.81 10.77 11.30
CA PRO A 8 -6.42 10.71 11.71
C PRO A 8 -5.63 10.26 10.49
N LYS A 9 -4.78 11.17 9.97
CA LYS A 9 -3.89 10.84 8.87
C LYS A 9 -3.01 9.76 9.44
N HIS A 10 -3.20 8.53 8.99
CA HIS A 10 -2.36 7.41 9.39
C HIS A 10 -0.91 7.83 9.16
N THR A 11 -0.16 8.01 10.25
CA THR A 11 1.23 8.41 10.18
C THR A 11 2.02 7.15 9.93
N TRP A 12 2.45 6.97 8.68
CA TRP A 12 3.31 5.87 8.29
C TRP A 12 4.57 5.86 9.16
N THR A 13 4.77 4.75 9.88
CA THR A 13 6.02 4.49 10.60
C THR A 13 7.06 3.92 9.65
N LYS A 14 8.34 4.07 10.01
CA LYS A 14 9.45 3.52 9.20
C LYS A 14 9.32 2.01 8.95
N GLU A 15 8.71 1.29 9.89
CA GLU A 15 8.50 -0.15 9.80
C GLU A 15 7.43 -0.49 8.76
N GLU A 16 6.31 0.25 8.75
CA GLU A 16 5.26 0.13 7.74
C GLU A 16 5.76 0.50 6.35
N GLU A 17 6.58 1.54 6.24
CA GLU A 17 7.22 1.93 4.98
C GLU A 17 8.17 0.85 4.47
N ALA A 18 9.01 0.28 5.34
CA ALA A 18 9.89 -0.81 4.98
C ALA A 18 9.08 -2.03 4.47
N LYS A 19 7.96 -2.34 5.13
CA LYS A 19 7.07 -3.43 4.68
C LYS A 19 6.29 -3.12 3.42
N LEU A 20 5.92 -1.86 3.18
CA LEU A 20 5.34 -1.44 1.91
C LEU A 20 6.33 -1.67 0.76
N VAL A 21 7.59 -1.26 0.94
CA VAL A 21 8.66 -1.47 -0.06
C VAL A 21 8.93 -2.97 -0.26
N GLU A 22 9.01 -3.75 0.82
CA GLU A 22 9.14 -5.21 0.73
C GLU A 22 8.00 -5.82 -0.09
N CYS A 23 6.75 -5.48 0.22
CA CYS A 23 5.59 -5.97 -0.51
C CYS A 23 5.58 -5.51 -1.98
N LEU A 24 6.02 -4.30 -2.29
CA LEU A 24 6.17 -3.82 -3.67
C LEU A 24 7.23 -4.62 -4.44
N VAL A 25 8.37 -4.91 -3.82
CA VAL A 25 9.43 -5.72 -4.42
C VAL A 25 8.96 -7.15 -4.63
N GLU A 26 8.27 -7.76 -3.67
CA GLU A 26 7.66 -9.08 -3.81
C GLU A 26 6.63 -9.10 -4.94
N LEU A 27 5.76 -8.08 -5.00
CA LEU A 27 4.76 -7.92 -6.07
C LEU A 27 5.43 -7.84 -7.45
N VAL A 28 6.50 -7.06 -7.56
CA VAL A 28 7.30 -6.91 -8.77
C VAL A 28 7.99 -8.21 -9.18
N SER A 29 8.49 -8.97 -8.21
CA SER A 29 9.16 -10.25 -8.42
C SER A 29 8.18 -11.37 -8.78
N ALA A 30 6.96 -11.30 -8.26
CA ALA A 30 5.90 -12.26 -8.53
C ALA A 30 5.49 -12.24 -10.01
N ARG A 31 5.72 -13.37 -10.69
CA ARG A 31 5.29 -13.58 -12.06
C ARG A 31 3.77 -13.40 -12.16
N GLY A 32 3.33 -12.43 -12.95
CA GLY A 32 1.91 -12.19 -13.20
C GLY A 32 1.34 -10.89 -12.62
N TRP A 33 2.10 -10.11 -11.85
CA TRP A 33 1.65 -8.76 -11.41
C TRP A 33 2.23 -7.63 -12.25
N ARG A 34 3.31 -7.90 -12.99
CA ARG A 34 3.85 -7.03 -14.02
C ARG A 34 3.28 -7.39 -15.39
N PHE A 35 2.99 -6.37 -16.19
CA PHE A 35 2.78 -6.48 -17.61
C PHE A 35 4.13 -6.42 -18.34
N ASP A 36 4.18 -6.92 -19.58
CA ASP A 36 5.41 -6.96 -20.39
C ASP A 36 5.99 -5.55 -20.64
N ASN A 37 5.10 -4.54 -20.67
CA ASN A 37 5.43 -3.12 -20.77
C ASN A 37 5.97 -2.51 -19.45
N GLY A 38 6.35 -3.32 -18.46
CA GLY A 38 6.87 -2.83 -17.17
C GLY A 38 5.86 -2.16 -16.25
N THR A 39 4.57 -2.14 -16.61
CA THR A 39 3.49 -1.57 -15.79
C THR A 39 2.86 -2.61 -14.88
N PHE A 40 2.26 -2.18 -13.77
CA PHE A 40 1.49 -3.08 -12.91
C PHE A 40 0.14 -3.44 -13.51
N ARG A 41 -0.35 -4.65 -13.23
CA ARG A 41 -1.69 -5.07 -13.63
C ARG A 41 -2.77 -4.31 -12.86
N PHE A 42 -3.96 -4.24 -13.45
CA PHE A 42 -5.13 -3.72 -12.76
C PHE A 42 -5.39 -4.54 -11.49
N GLY A 43 -5.64 -3.85 -10.36
CA GLY A 43 -5.82 -4.49 -9.05
C GLY A 43 -4.54 -4.72 -8.24
N TYR A 44 -3.37 -4.29 -8.73
CA TYR A 44 -2.12 -4.42 -7.97
C TYR A 44 -2.18 -3.76 -6.58
N LEU A 45 -2.88 -2.63 -6.45
CA LEU A 45 -3.10 -1.95 -5.17
C LEU A 45 -3.91 -2.82 -4.20
N ALA A 46 -4.93 -3.53 -4.68
CA ALA A 46 -5.72 -4.42 -3.84
C ALA A 46 -4.90 -5.62 -3.37
N GLN A 47 -4.01 -6.16 -4.21
CA GLN A 47 -3.08 -7.21 -3.81
C GLN A 47 -2.03 -6.70 -2.82
N LEU A 48 -1.46 -5.51 -3.09
CA LEU A 48 -0.50 -4.87 -2.20
C LEU A 48 -1.09 -4.65 -0.81
N GLN A 49 -2.34 -4.18 -0.75
CA GLN A 49 -3.06 -4.01 0.50
C GLN A 49 -3.25 -5.35 1.23
N ARG A 50 -3.62 -6.43 0.53
CA ARG A 50 -3.72 -7.76 1.15
C ARG A 50 -2.39 -8.20 1.76
N MET A 51 -1.29 -8.10 1.01
CA MET A 51 0.04 -8.46 1.50
C MET A 51 0.46 -7.62 2.71
N MET A 52 0.15 -6.32 2.70
CA MET A 52 0.41 -5.46 3.86
C MET A 52 -0.39 -5.88 5.10
N VAL A 53 -1.69 -6.18 4.95
CA VAL A 53 -2.53 -6.66 6.06
C VAL A 53 -2.06 -8.03 6.57
N GLU A 54 -1.58 -8.91 5.70
CA GLU A 54 -1.01 -10.21 6.09
C GLU A 54 0.32 -10.06 6.85
N LYS A 55 1.19 -9.15 6.41
CA LYS A 55 2.50 -8.91 7.03
C LYS A 55 2.41 -8.07 8.30
N LEU A 56 1.41 -7.19 8.39
CA LEU A 56 1.19 -6.27 9.49
C LEU A 56 -0.29 -6.30 9.93
N PRO A 57 -0.76 -7.43 10.49
CA PRO A 57 -2.16 -7.59 10.91
C PRO A 57 -2.54 -6.67 12.06
N ASP A 58 -1.55 -6.17 12.81
CA ASP A 58 -1.73 -5.28 13.95
C ASP A 58 -1.80 -3.79 13.54
N THR A 59 -1.43 -3.47 12.30
CA THR A 59 -1.42 -2.08 11.86
C THR A 59 -2.81 -1.64 11.41
N ASN A 60 -3.26 -0.51 11.95
CA ASN A 60 -4.50 0.16 11.57
C ASN A 60 -4.36 0.86 10.20
N ILE A 61 -3.74 0.19 9.21
CA ILE A 61 -3.70 0.61 7.81
C ILE A 61 -5.07 0.30 7.21
N GLN A 62 -6.09 0.99 7.74
CA GLN A 62 -7.47 0.81 7.35
C GLN A 62 -7.74 1.65 6.09
N GLY A 63 -7.44 1.07 4.93
CA GLY A 63 -8.06 1.47 3.67
C GLY A 63 -7.13 1.95 2.55
N SER A 64 -7.55 1.60 1.35
CA SER A 64 -6.98 1.94 0.04
C SER A 64 -6.46 3.38 -0.19
N PRO A 65 -7.01 4.47 0.41
CA PRO A 65 -6.50 5.82 0.10
C PRO A 65 -5.12 6.12 0.69
N THR A 66 -4.65 5.45 1.74
CA THR A 66 -3.32 5.75 2.33
C THR A 66 -2.18 5.04 1.61
N ILE A 67 -2.42 3.82 1.12
CA ILE A 67 -1.41 3.02 0.41
C ILE A 67 -1.14 3.60 -0.98
N ASP A 68 -2.17 3.92 -1.77
CA ASP A 68 -2.00 4.53 -3.09
C ASP A 68 -1.25 5.87 -3.01
N CYS A 69 -1.61 6.73 -2.06
CA CYS A 69 -0.90 7.98 -1.83
C CYS A 69 0.56 7.76 -1.42
N ARG A 70 0.86 6.72 -0.63
CA ARG A 70 2.25 6.42 -0.23
C ARG A 70 3.06 5.88 -1.39
N VAL A 71 2.51 4.94 -2.18
CA VAL A 71 3.17 4.38 -3.38
C VAL A 71 3.51 5.48 -4.39
N LYS A 72 2.65 6.50 -4.55
CA LYS A 72 2.91 7.65 -5.43
C LYS A 72 3.94 8.64 -4.89
N SER A 73 4.23 8.61 -3.61
CA SER A 73 5.23 9.47 -2.95
C SER A 73 6.58 8.79 -2.74
N LEU A 74 6.72 7.51 -3.08
CA LEU A 74 7.98 6.77 -3.12
C LEU A 74 8.70 7.00 -4.46
#